data_AF-A0A924B0U7-F1
#
_entry.id   AF-A0A924B0U7-F1
#
_cell.length_a   1.000
_cell.length_b   1.000
_cell.length_c   1.000
_cell.angle_alpha   90.00
_cell.angle_beta   90.00
_cell.angle_gamma   90.00
#
_symmetry.space_group_name_H-M   'P 1'
#
loop_
_entity.id
_entity.type
_entity.pdbx_description
1 polymer ?
#
loop_
_entity_poly.entity_id
_entity_poly.type
_entity_poly.pdbx_seq_one_letter_code
_entity_poly.pdbx_strand_id
1 'polypeptide(L)'
;MDLQHLLPFIITGATVSILHAALPTHWLPFVLAAKTQKWPYKKVVAILLIAGIGHILTTTAIGAGVVWFSMKLNESFEQIFILLAAISIFLFGVYYIVQFFRGNRHSHCDHHEPHVHDYNKSSRDGWAVLSLLSLLTFSPCESFIPVYMSAWQTGWFGFFVLSGVLAIGTITAMIVFTSIAYYGMKQIRFQFLENYEKLIIGTIMIILSVVVYILESDHNHGF
;
A
#
# COMPACT_ATOMS: atom_id res chain seq x y z
N MET A 1 -14.97 27.32 -2.31
CA MET A 1 -15.37 25.96 -1.98
C MET A 1 -15.39 25.86 -0.46
N ASP A 2 -16.56 25.61 0.14
CA ASP A 2 -16.68 25.52 1.59
C ASP A 2 -15.97 24.28 2.14
N LEU A 3 -15.37 24.41 3.33
CA LEU A 3 -14.64 23.35 4.04
C LEU A 3 -15.48 22.06 4.20
N GLN A 4 -16.80 22.19 4.20
CA GLN A 4 -17.77 21.10 4.30
C GLN A 4 -17.72 20.13 3.10
N HIS A 5 -17.35 20.61 1.91
CA HIS A 5 -17.23 19.76 0.72
C HIS A 5 -15.88 19.03 0.64
N LEU A 6 -14.84 19.51 1.34
CA LEU A 6 -13.51 18.88 1.34
C LEU A 6 -13.33 17.86 2.47
N LEU A 7 -14.09 18.01 3.55
CA LEU A 7 -13.98 17.16 4.74
C LEU A 7 -14.17 15.66 4.45
N PRO A 8 -15.15 15.22 3.64
CA PRO A 8 -15.31 13.81 3.30
C PRO A 8 -14.08 13.24 2.58
N PHE A 9 -13.52 13.96 1.61
CA PHE A 9 -12.33 13.53 0.88
C PHE A 9 -11.10 13.42 1.76
N ILE A 10 -10.93 14.35 2.71
CA ILE A 10 -9.84 14.31 3.69
C ILE A 10 -9.98 13.08 4.59
N ILE A 11 -11.18 12.80 5.10
CA ILE A 11 -11.44 11.65 5.98
C ILE A 11 -11.25 10.33 5.22
N THR A 12 -11.84 10.22 4.02
CA THR A 12 -11.71 9.05 3.14
C THR A 12 -10.24 8.82 2.78
N GLY A 13 -9.55 9.84 2.27
CA GLY A 13 -8.14 9.75 1.91
C GLY A 13 -7.26 9.38 3.10
N ALA A 14 -7.45 10.00 4.27
CA ALA A 14 -6.69 9.66 5.47
C ALA A 14 -6.96 8.21 5.91
N THR A 15 -8.21 7.77 5.90
CA THR A 15 -8.58 6.41 6.32
C THR A 15 -8.01 5.37 5.38
N VAL A 16 -8.21 5.53 4.07
CA VAL A 16 -7.69 4.59 3.06
C VAL A 16 -6.17 4.55 3.09
N SER A 17 -5.49 5.70 3.15
CA SER A 17 -4.01 5.73 3.18
C SER A 17 -3.42 5.06 4.42
N ILE A 18 -4.00 5.27 5.60
CA ILE A 18 -3.51 4.65 6.84
C ILE A 18 -3.77 3.14 6.83
N LEU A 19 -4.98 2.70 6.47
CA LEU A 19 -5.32 1.28 6.40
C LEU A 19 -4.47 0.55 5.36
N HIS A 20 -4.26 1.17 4.21
CA HIS A 20 -3.42 0.62 3.15
C HIS A 20 -1.95 0.52 3.60
N ALA A 21 -1.39 1.59 4.18
CA ALA A 21 -0.02 1.61 4.68
C ALA A 21 0.21 0.66 5.88
N ALA A 22 -0.86 0.22 6.56
CA ALA A 22 -0.76 -0.78 7.61
C ALA A 22 -0.38 -2.17 7.09
N LEU A 23 -0.56 -2.43 5.79
CA LEU A 23 -0.14 -3.69 5.16
C LEU A 23 1.37 -3.93 5.38
N PRO A 24 1.76 -5.05 6.02
CA PRO A 24 3.17 -5.33 6.33
C PRO A 24 4.08 -5.30 5.11
N THR A 25 3.55 -5.56 3.91
CA THR A 25 4.29 -5.54 2.64
C THR A 25 5.01 -4.22 2.34
N HIS A 26 4.54 -3.09 2.88
CA HIS A 26 5.07 -1.76 2.56
C HIS A 26 6.19 -1.30 3.49
N TRP A 27 6.28 -1.84 4.71
CA TRP A 27 7.22 -1.38 5.74
C TRP A 27 8.05 -2.50 6.35
N LEU A 28 7.55 -3.74 6.39
CA LEU A 28 8.22 -4.89 6.98
C LEU A 28 9.52 -5.26 6.24
N PRO A 29 9.59 -5.28 4.89
CA PRO A 29 10.83 -5.62 4.18
C PRO A 29 12.00 -4.70 4.53
N PHE A 30 11.74 -3.41 4.76
CA PHE A 30 12.77 -2.43 5.14
C PHE A 30 13.37 -2.74 6.51
N VAL A 31 12.51 -3.14 7.46
CA VAL A 31 12.92 -3.50 8.82
C VAL A 31 13.70 -4.81 8.83
N LEU A 32 13.26 -5.81 8.04
CA LEU A 32 13.96 -7.08 7.89
C LEU A 32 15.33 -6.89 7.20
N ALA A 33 15.39 -6.11 6.13
CA ALA A 33 16.65 -5.76 5.46
C ALA A 33 17.59 -5.00 6.39
N ALA A 34 17.07 -4.11 7.22
CA ALA A 34 17.88 -3.40 8.21
C ALA A 34 18.49 -4.34 9.25
N LYS A 35 17.76 -5.38 9.66
CA LYS A 35 18.25 -6.40 10.60
C LYS A 35 19.36 -7.25 9.98
N THR A 36 19.19 -7.70 8.73
CA THR A 36 20.18 -8.54 8.03
C THR A 36 21.45 -7.75 7.67
N GLN A 37 21.28 -6.52 7.18
CA GLN A 37 22.38 -5.64 6.77
C GLN A 37 22.91 -4.73 7.89
N LYS A 38 22.39 -4.86 9.11
CA LYS A 38 22.75 -4.05 10.30
C LYS A 38 22.68 -2.53 10.05
N TRP A 39 21.67 -2.08 9.31
CA TRP A 39 21.51 -0.66 8.99
C TRP A 39 21.03 0.16 10.21
N PRO A 40 21.59 1.37 10.41
CA PRO A 40 21.08 2.29 11.42
C PRO A 40 19.70 2.81 11.02
N TYR A 41 18.83 3.09 11.99
CA TYR A 41 17.46 3.58 11.79
C TYR A 41 17.36 4.71 10.75
N LYS A 42 18.27 5.69 10.82
CA LYS A 42 18.32 6.82 9.87
C LYS A 42 18.42 6.38 8.41
N LYS A 43 19.21 5.33 8.13
CA LYS A 43 19.37 4.78 6.78
C LYS A 43 18.09 4.08 6.33
N VAL A 44 17.43 3.34 7.22
CA VAL A 44 16.16 2.65 6.94
C VAL A 44 15.08 3.65 6.56
N VAL A 45 14.90 4.69 7.37
CA VAL A 45 13.90 5.74 7.10
C VAL A 45 14.21 6.50 5.82
N ALA A 46 15.50 6.79 5.54
CA ALA A 46 15.87 7.45 4.28
C ALA A 46 15.50 6.60 3.05
N ILE A 47 15.83 5.31 3.06
CA ILE A 47 15.50 4.40 1.94
C ILE A 47 13.97 4.23 1.80
N LEU A 48 13.27 4.07 2.93
CA LEU A 48 11.81 3.99 2.98
C LEU A 48 11.16 5.26 2.42
N LEU A 49 11.66 6.45 2.76
CA LEU A 49 11.14 7.71 2.26
C LEU A 49 11.35 7.85 0.76
N ILE A 50 12.54 7.54 0.25
CA ILE A 50 12.82 7.60 -1.20
C ILE A 50 11.88 6.65 -1.95
N ALA A 51 11.73 5.42 -1.45
CA ALA A 51 10.85 4.44 -2.06
C ALA A 51 9.36 4.80 -1.92
N GLY A 52 8.95 5.34 -0.78
CA GLY A 52 7.59 5.79 -0.53
C GLY A 52 7.21 6.99 -1.41
N ILE A 53 8.11 7.95 -1.60
CA ILE A 53 7.91 9.06 -2.54
C ILE A 53 7.79 8.54 -3.97
N GLY A 54 8.67 7.63 -4.39
CA GLY A 54 8.58 6.98 -5.70
C GLY A 54 7.23 6.30 -5.89
N HIS A 55 6.81 5.51 -4.92
CA HIS A 55 5.53 4.81 -4.90
C HIS A 55 4.32 5.78 -5.02
N ILE A 56 4.32 6.86 -4.23
CA ILE A 56 3.27 7.89 -4.27
C ILE A 56 3.24 8.58 -5.64
N LEU A 57 4.40 8.92 -6.21
CA LEU A 57 4.49 9.56 -7.52
C LEU A 57 3.97 8.63 -8.63
N THR A 58 4.40 7.37 -8.66
CA THR A 58 3.92 6.39 -9.64
C THR A 58 2.40 6.19 -9.53
N THR A 59 1.89 6.01 -8.30
CA THR A 59 0.46 5.80 -8.06
C THR A 59 -0.37 7.03 -8.42
N THR A 60 0.12 8.23 -8.09
CA THR A 60 -0.54 9.50 -8.44
C THR A 60 -0.52 9.75 -9.94
N ALA A 61 0.58 9.42 -10.63
CA ALA A 61 0.65 9.53 -12.09
C ALA A 61 -0.35 8.60 -12.78
N ILE A 62 -0.47 7.35 -12.31
CA ILE A 62 -1.48 6.40 -12.80
C ILE A 62 -2.88 6.94 -12.50
N GLY A 63 -3.14 7.40 -11.28
CA GLY A 63 -4.42 8.00 -10.87
C GLY A 63 -4.82 9.18 -11.75
N ALA A 64 -3.89 10.11 -12.03
CA ALA A 64 -4.12 11.23 -12.93
C ALA A 64 -4.48 10.76 -14.36
N GLY A 65 -3.82 9.71 -14.86
CA GLY A 65 -4.13 9.11 -16.15
C GLY A 65 -5.53 8.49 -16.19
N VAL A 66 -5.94 7.78 -15.13
CA VAL A 66 -7.29 7.21 -15.01
C VAL A 66 -8.35 8.31 -14.94
N VAL A 67 -8.15 9.33 -14.12
CA VAL A 67 -9.07 10.47 -13.99
C VAL A 67 -9.22 11.19 -15.34
N TRP A 68 -8.11 11.49 -16.02
CA TRP A 68 -8.11 12.11 -17.35
C TRP A 68 -8.85 11.27 -18.41
N PHE A 69 -8.70 9.95 -18.35
CA PHE A 69 -9.40 9.03 -19.25
C PHE A 69 -10.90 8.93 -18.91
N SER A 70 -11.25 8.96 -17.62
CA SER A 70 -12.65 8.95 -17.15
C SER A 70 -13.45 10.12 -17.69
N MET A 71 -12.84 11.31 -17.78
CA MET A 71 -13.47 12.53 -18.32
C MET A 71 -14.07 12.33 -19.73
N LYS A 72 -13.58 11.35 -20.47
CA LYS A 72 -13.94 11.09 -21.87
C LYS A 72 -14.94 9.93 -22.03
N LEU A 73 -15.33 9.28 -20.94
CA LEU A 73 -16.22 8.14 -20.92
C LEU A 73 -17.59 8.50 -20.31
N ASN A 74 -18.60 7.67 -20.59
CA ASN A 74 -19.94 7.85 -20.03
C ASN A 74 -19.99 7.42 -18.55
N GLU A 75 -20.91 8.01 -17.79
CA GLU A 75 -21.11 7.76 -16.34
C GLU A 75 -21.29 6.28 -15.98
N SER A 76 -21.89 5.47 -16.86
CA SER A 76 -22.07 4.03 -16.63
C SER A 76 -20.74 3.25 -16.53
N PHE A 77 -19.65 3.79 -17.09
CA PHE A 77 -18.34 3.15 -17.01
C PHE A 77 -17.70 3.30 -15.62
N GLU A 78 -18.00 4.39 -14.91
CA GLU A 78 -17.40 4.68 -13.60
C GLU A 78 -17.86 3.67 -12.54
N GLN A 79 -19.17 3.42 -12.46
CA GLN A 79 -19.75 2.45 -11.51
C GLN A 79 -19.23 1.02 -11.76
N ILE A 80 -19.10 0.63 -13.03
CA ILE A 80 -18.57 -0.68 -13.40
C ILE A 80 -17.10 -0.80 -12.98
N PHE A 81 -16.30 0.24 -13.23
CA PHE A 81 -14.87 0.22 -12.88
C PHE A 81 -14.64 0.14 -11.37
N ILE A 82 -15.37 0.92 -10.58
CA ILE A 82 -15.26 0.91 -9.12
C ILE A 82 -15.70 -0.45 -8.56
N LEU A 83 -16.79 -1.02 -9.08
CA LEU A 83 -17.25 -2.35 -8.67
C LEU A 83 -16.20 -3.42 -8.99
N LEU A 84 -15.61 -3.39 -10.19
CA LEU A 84 -14.56 -4.33 -10.59
C LEU A 84 -13.32 -4.22 -9.69
N ALA A 85 -12.87 -3.00 -9.37
CA ALA A 85 -11.75 -2.78 -8.47
C ALA A 85 -12.04 -3.27 -7.04
N ALA A 86 -13.22 -2.97 -6.50
CA ALA A 86 -13.64 -3.41 -5.16
C ALA A 86 -13.73 -4.94 -5.06
N ILE A 87 -14.30 -5.60 -6.08
CA ILE A 87 -14.36 -7.06 -6.18
C ILE A 87 -12.96 -7.65 -6.30
N SER A 88 -12.08 -7.06 -7.11
CA SER A 88 -10.70 -7.55 -7.28
C SER A 88 -9.94 -7.57 -5.95
N ILE A 89 -9.95 -6.45 -5.22
CA ILE A 89 -9.30 -6.33 -3.90
C ILE A 89 -9.91 -7.32 -2.91
N PHE A 90 -11.24 -7.48 -2.92
CA PHE A 90 -11.93 -8.45 -2.06
C PHE A 90 -11.48 -9.89 -2.36
N LEU A 91 -11.44 -10.27 -3.64
CA LEU A 91 -11.00 -11.60 -4.07
C LEU A 91 -9.54 -11.85 -3.72
N PHE A 92 -8.65 -10.87 -3.86
CA PHE A 92 -7.27 -10.97 -3.38
C PHE A 92 -7.22 -11.18 -1.86
N GLY A 93 -8.02 -10.42 -1.10
CA GLY A 93 -8.12 -10.60 0.35
C GLY A 93 -8.55 -12.01 0.75
N VAL A 94 -9.61 -12.54 0.13
CA VAL A 94 -10.07 -13.92 0.32
C VAL A 94 -8.99 -14.92 -0.10
N TYR A 95 -8.32 -14.71 -1.23
CA TYR A 95 -7.23 -15.57 -1.70
C TYR A 95 -6.11 -15.68 -0.67
N TYR A 96 -5.67 -14.57 -0.06
CA TYR A 96 -4.64 -14.59 0.98
C TYR A 96 -5.08 -15.35 2.24
N ILE A 97 -6.34 -15.21 2.66
CA ILE A 97 -6.90 -15.96 3.80
C ILE A 97 -6.99 -17.46 3.48
N VAL A 98 -7.46 -17.83 2.29
CA VAL A 98 -7.52 -19.21 1.84
C VAL A 98 -6.11 -19.82 1.79
N GLN A 99 -5.12 -19.07 1.29
CA GLN A 99 -3.72 -19.52 1.28
C GLN A 99 -3.15 -19.70 2.70
N PHE A 100 -3.56 -18.87 3.66
CA PHE A 100 -3.21 -19.04 5.07
C PHE A 100 -3.74 -20.37 5.62
N PHE A 101 -5.02 -20.68 5.41
CA PHE A 101 -5.62 -21.93 5.90
C PHE A 101 -5.17 -23.19 5.15
N ARG A 102 -4.77 -23.08 3.89
CA ARG A 102 -4.22 -24.20 3.10
C ARG A 102 -2.79 -24.58 3.49
N GLY A 103 -2.22 -23.95 4.52
CA GLY A 103 -0.89 -24.28 5.03
C GLY A 103 0.25 -23.78 4.13
N ASN A 104 -0.06 -23.08 3.03
CA ASN A 104 0.91 -22.32 2.25
C ASN A 104 1.31 -21.08 3.05
N ARG A 105 2.02 -21.27 4.16
CA ARG A 105 2.78 -20.20 4.78
C ARG A 105 3.84 -19.81 3.76
N HIS A 106 3.83 -18.58 3.25
CA HIS A 106 5.00 -18.12 2.50
C HIS A 106 6.12 -18.00 3.54
N SER A 107 6.89 -19.07 3.72
CA SER A 107 8.31 -18.88 4.00
C SER A 107 8.82 -18.11 2.80
N HIS A 108 9.42 -16.93 3.03
CA HIS A 108 10.25 -16.30 2.01
C HIS A 108 11.31 -17.33 1.61
N CYS A 109 11.06 -18.05 0.52
CA CYS A 109 11.90 -19.06 -0.10
C CYS A 109 13.10 -19.52 0.76
N ASP A 110 12.89 -20.51 1.62
CA ASP A 110 13.95 -21.47 1.90
C ASP A 110 14.24 -22.22 0.59
N HIS A 111 15.02 -21.63 -0.30
CA HIS A 111 15.70 -22.38 -1.35
C HIS A 111 16.76 -23.25 -0.66
N HIS A 112 16.31 -24.37 -0.11
CA HIS A 112 17.12 -25.55 0.13
C HIS A 112 17.48 -26.19 -1.22
N GLU A 113 18.27 -25.50 -2.04
CA GLU A 113 19.18 -26.13 -3.00
C GLU A 113 20.48 -25.33 -3.03
N PRO A 114 21.65 -26.00 -2.96
CA PRO A 114 22.93 -25.33 -2.90
C PRO A 114 23.33 -24.88 -4.31
N HIS A 115 22.73 -23.80 -4.81
CA HIS A 115 23.36 -23.05 -5.88
C HIS A 115 24.55 -22.32 -5.28
N VAL A 116 25.70 -22.97 -5.41
CA VAL A 116 27.03 -22.43 -5.12
C VAL A 116 27.30 -21.27 -6.07
N HIS A 117 26.72 -20.12 -5.78
CA HIS A 117 27.30 -18.85 -6.18
C HIS A 117 28.14 -18.40 -5.01
N ASP A 118 29.45 -18.46 -5.24
CA ASP A 118 30.51 -17.98 -4.36
C ASP A 118 30.32 -16.46 -4.15
N TYR A 119 29.37 -16.09 -3.28
CA TYR A 119 29.05 -14.70 -3.00
C TYR A 119 30.01 -14.21 -1.93
N ASN A 120 31.19 -13.88 -2.40
CA ASN A 120 32.25 -13.26 -1.63
C ASN A 120 31.67 -12.10 -0.80
N LYS A 121 31.73 -12.24 0.53
CA LYS A 121 31.46 -11.26 1.61
C LYS A 121 31.38 -9.79 1.17
N SER A 122 30.24 -9.37 0.63
CA SER A 122 29.69 -8.01 0.59
C SER A 122 28.54 -8.05 -0.41
N SER A 123 27.34 -8.47 0.01
CA SER A 123 26.15 -8.07 -0.74
C SER A 123 26.06 -6.55 -0.57
N ARG A 124 26.65 -5.84 -1.53
CA ARG A 124 26.62 -4.38 -1.64
C ARG A 124 25.24 -3.93 -1.25
N ASP A 125 25.12 -3.19 -0.16
CA ASP A 125 23.88 -2.57 0.31
C ASP A 125 23.03 -2.05 -0.85
N GLY A 126 23.68 -1.53 -1.90
CA GLY A 126 23.08 -1.11 -3.16
C GLY A 126 22.08 -2.08 -3.79
N TRP A 127 22.32 -3.39 -3.82
CA TRP A 127 21.37 -4.36 -4.41
C TRP A 127 20.12 -4.54 -3.53
N ALA A 128 20.29 -4.56 -2.21
CA ALA A 128 19.16 -4.60 -1.27
C ALA A 128 18.35 -3.29 -1.31
N VAL A 129 19.03 -2.15 -1.42
CA VAL A 129 18.36 -0.86 -1.60
C VAL A 129 17.61 -0.83 -2.93
N LEU A 130 18.23 -1.30 -4.01
CA LEU A 130 17.63 -1.30 -5.35
C LEU A 130 16.42 -2.22 -5.44
N SER A 131 16.46 -3.38 -4.80
CA SER A 131 15.31 -4.30 -4.77
C SER A 131 14.15 -3.69 -3.98
N LEU A 132 14.41 -3.15 -2.78
CA LEU A 132 13.38 -2.47 -1.98
C LEU A 132 12.79 -1.27 -2.72
N LEU A 133 13.65 -0.48 -3.37
CA LEU A 133 13.22 0.68 -4.15
C LEU A 133 12.35 0.25 -5.32
N SER A 134 12.78 -0.72 -6.11
CA SER A 134 12.04 -1.21 -7.27
C SER A 134 10.70 -1.83 -6.87
N LEU A 135 10.71 -2.70 -5.86
CA LEU A 135 9.51 -3.41 -5.42
C LEU A 135 8.43 -2.44 -4.92
N LEU A 136 8.80 -1.46 -4.09
CA LEU A 136 7.81 -0.53 -3.56
C LEU A 136 7.41 0.53 -4.60
N THR A 137 8.37 1.10 -5.33
CA THR A 137 8.13 2.20 -6.28
C THR A 137 7.24 1.78 -7.45
N PHE A 138 7.43 0.56 -7.94
CA PHE A 138 6.72 0.03 -9.11
C PHE A 138 5.60 -0.94 -8.75
N SER A 139 5.21 -1.05 -7.48
CA SER A 139 3.97 -1.71 -7.09
C SER A 139 2.86 -0.66 -7.09
N PRO A 140 2.07 -0.50 -8.17
CA PRO A 140 0.96 0.43 -8.17
C PRO A 140 -0.13 -0.10 -7.23
N CYS A 141 -0.64 0.77 -6.37
CA CYS A 141 -1.68 0.38 -5.43
C CYS A 141 -3.07 0.57 -6.04
N GLU A 142 -3.65 -0.54 -6.48
CA GLU A 142 -5.00 -0.65 -7.04
C GLU A 142 -6.09 -0.05 -6.13
N SER A 143 -5.86 -0.05 -4.81
CA SER A 143 -6.80 0.47 -3.81
C SER A 143 -7.05 1.98 -3.92
N PHE A 144 -6.15 2.75 -4.53
CA PHE A 144 -6.32 4.20 -4.65
C PHE A 144 -7.05 4.63 -5.92
N ILE A 145 -7.19 3.74 -6.92
CA ILE A 145 -7.82 4.10 -8.19
C ILE A 145 -9.30 4.48 -8.00
N PRO A 146 -10.13 3.72 -7.25
CA PRO A 146 -11.52 4.10 -6.99
C PRO A 146 -11.63 5.43 -6.25
N VAL A 147 -10.71 5.68 -5.29
CA VAL A 147 -10.69 6.90 -4.48
C VAL A 147 -10.31 8.12 -5.32
N TYR A 148 -9.41 7.97 -6.29
CA TYR A 148 -9.11 9.05 -7.24
C TYR A 148 -10.27 9.33 -8.20
N MET A 149 -11.04 8.31 -8.54
CA MET A 149 -12.19 8.43 -9.43
C MET A 149 -13.33 9.21 -8.77
N SER A 150 -13.60 8.99 -7.48
CA SER A 150 -14.63 9.74 -6.75
C SER A 150 -14.30 11.23 -6.58
N ALA A 151 -13.02 11.61 -6.61
CA ALA A 151 -12.58 13.01 -6.60
C ALA A 151 -12.68 13.72 -7.97
N TRP A 152 -13.03 13.01 -9.05
CA TRP A 152 -13.15 13.58 -10.40
C TRP A 152 -14.17 14.72 -10.49
N GLN A 153 -15.34 14.55 -9.84
CA GLN A 153 -16.43 15.54 -9.88
C GLN A 153 -16.03 16.90 -9.29
N THR A 154 -15.00 16.92 -8.45
CA THR A 154 -14.44 18.13 -7.82
C THR A 154 -13.37 18.82 -8.69
N GLY A 155 -13.04 18.23 -9.85
CA GLY A 155 -12.00 18.68 -10.76
C GLY A 155 -10.57 18.49 -10.23
N TRP A 156 -9.60 19.06 -10.94
CA TRP A 156 -8.17 18.92 -10.62
C TRP A 156 -7.80 19.39 -9.21
N PHE A 157 -8.54 20.34 -8.64
CA PHE A 157 -8.31 20.81 -7.28
C PHE A 157 -8.56 19.71 -6.24
N GLY A 158 -9.69 18.98 -6.35
CA GLY A 158 -9.98 17.86 -5.46
C GLY A 158 -8.95 16.75 -5.57
N PHE A 159 -8.49 16.45 -6.80
CA PHE A 159 -7.41 15.50 -7.03
C PHE A 159 -6.13 15.88 -6.27
N PHE A 160 -5.65 17.13 -6.37
CA PHE A 160 -4.42 17.55 -5.67
C PHE A 160 -4.56 17.53 -4.15
N VAL A 161 -5.73 17.93 -3.62
CA VAL A 161 -5.99 17.87 -2.18
C VAL A 161 -5.98 16.42 -1.70
N LEU A 162 -6.68 15.53 -2.41
CA LEU A 162 -6.73 14.11 -2.10
C LEU A 162 -5.32 13.47 -2.18
N SER A 163 -4.56 13.73 -3.26
CA SER A 163 -3.18 13.26 -3.38
C SER A 163 -2.30 13.75 -2.23
N GLY A 164 -2.45 15.00 -1.80
CA GLY A 164 -1.72 15.55 -0.67
C GLY A 164 -2.04 14.83 0.64
N VAL A 165 -3.33 14.58 0.91
CA VAL A 165 -3.78 13.84 2.10
C VAL A 165 -3.27 12.40 2.05
N LEU A 166 -3.40 11.72 0.91
CA LEU A 166 -2.92 10.35 0.72
C LEU A 166 -1.41 10.27 0.93
N ALA A 167 -0.63 11.22 0.39
CA ALA A 167 0.82 11.26 0.53
C ALA A 167 1.25 11.44 1.99
N ILE A 168 0.67 12.42 2.69
CA ILE A 168 0.98 12.70 4.10
C ILE A 168 0.58 11.50 4.98
N GLY A 169 -0.63 10.96 4.77
CA GLY A 169 -1.12 9.81 5.52
C GLY A 169 -0.24 8.58 5.35
N THR A 170 0.14 8.28 4.09
CA THR A 170 0.96 7.11 3.74
C THR A 170 2.36 7.23 4.34
N ILE A 171 3.04 8.37 4.15
CA ILE A 171 4.40 8.58 4.68
C ILE A 171 4.38 8.51 6.22
N THR A 172 3.40 9.16 6.85
CA THR A 172 3.29 9.17 8.31
C THR A 172 3.06 7.77 8.84
N ALA A 173 2.11 7.03 8.27
CA ALA A 173 1.80 5.65 8.67
C ALA A 173 3.01 4.73 8.48
N MET A 174 3.67 4.80 7.32
CA MET A 174 4.88 3.99 7.05
C MET A 174 5.99 4.27 8.07
N ILE A 175 6.29 5.54 8.37
CA ILE A 175 7.30 5.89 9.37
C ILE A 175 6.91 5.34 10.74
N VAL A 176 5.65 5.48 11.15
CA VAL A 176 5.16 5.00 12.45
C VAL A 176 5.29 3.47 12.53
N PHE A 177 4.77 2.74 11.56
CA PHE A 177 4.85 1.27 11.56
C PHE A 177 6.29 0.76 11.44
N THR A 178 7.12 1.35 10.58
CA THR A 178 8.55 1.04 10.51
C THR A 178 9.25 1.30 11.83
N SER A 179 8.91 2.38 12.54
CA SER A 179 9.54 2.71 13.83
C SER A 179 9.14 1.72 14.91
N ILE A 180 7.84 1.42 15.03
CA ILE A 180 7.31 0.42 15.96
C ILE A 180 7.98 -0.92 15.70
N ALA A 181 8.06 -1.35 14.45
CA ALA A 181 8.67 -2.61 14.08
C ALA A 181 10.19 -2.61 14.30
N TYR A 182 10.92 -1.56 13.91
CA TYR A 182 12.38 -1.45 14.06
C TYR A 182 12.82 -1.53 15.52
N TYR A 183 12.16 -0.80 16.42
CA TYR A 183 12.46 -0.84 17.86
C TYR A 183 11.85 -2.06 18.55
N GLY A 184 10.67 -2.53 18.10
CA GLY A 184 9.99 -3.73 18.59
C GLY A 184 10.72 -5.04 18.26
N MET A 185 11.64 -5.02 17.28
CA MET A 185 12.45 -6.18 16.90
C MET A 185 13.22 -6.83 18.05
N LYS A 186 13.52 -6.07 19.10
CA LYS A 186 14.33 -6.55 20.23
C LYS A 186 13.54 -7.45 21.20
N GLN A 187 12.20 -7.45 21.14
CA GLN A 187 11.33 -8.22 22.04
C GLN A 187 10.32 -9.13 21.32
N ILE A 188 9.95 -8.85 20.07
CA ILE A 188 8.92 -9.60 19.35
C ILE A 188 9.57 -10.67 18.46
N ARG A 189 9.23 -11.95 18.71
CA ARG A 189 9.57 -13.03 17.78
C ARG A 189 8.75 -12.85 16.50
N PHE A 190 9.38 -12.34 15.44
CA PHE A 190 8.78 -12.16 14.10
C PHE A 190 8.13 -13.42 13.52
N GLN A 191 8.40 -14.59 14.09
CA GLN A 191 7.65 -15.82 13.83
C GLN A 191 6.14 -15.62 13.86
N PHE A 192 5.56 -14.77 14.72
CA PHE A 192 4.12 -14.49 14.66
C PHE A 192 3.75 -13.72 13.39
N LEU A 193 4.44 -12.61 13.11
CA LEU A 193 4.12 -11.77 11.96
C LEU A 193 4.33 -12.52 10.63
N GLU A 194 5.39 -13.33 10.53
CA GLU A 194 5.67 -14.21 9.38
C GLU A 194 4.61 -15.32 9.25
N ASN A 195 4.20 -15.92 10.37
CA ASN A 195 3.22 -17.00 10.34
C ASN A 195 1.81 -16.52 10.02
N TYR A 196 1.46 -15.29 10.38
CA TYR A 196 0.13 -14.70 10.21
C TYR A 196 0.08 -13.61 9.11
N GLU A 197 1.18 -13.39 8.38
CA GLU A 197 1.30 -12.33 7.37
C GLU A 197 0.12 -12.38 6.38
N LYS A 198 -0.14 -13.56 5.80
CA LYS A 198 -1.22 -13.77 4.85
C LYS A 198 -2.60 -13.48 5.43
N LEU A 199 -2.82 -13.83 6.70
CA LEU A 199 -4.07 -13.53 7.39
C LEU A 199 -4.23 -12.03 7.58
N ILE A 200 -3.17 -11.35 8.04
CA ILE A 200 -3.17 -9.89 8.27
C ILE A 200 -3.42 -9.14 6.95
N ILE A 201 -2.69 -9.49 5.89
CA ILE A 201 -2.87 -8.89 4.55
C ILE A 201 -4.31 -9.12 4.08
N GLY A 202 -4.79 -10.36 4.13
CA GLY A 202 -6.13 -10.70 3.66
C GLY A 202 -7.24 -9.97 4.43
N THR A 203 -7.13 -9.89 5.75
CA THR A 203 -8.10 -9.16 6.59
C THR A 203 -8.07 -7.66 6.29
N ILE A 204 -6.89 -7.04 6.21
CA ILE A 204 -6.78 -5.61 5.89
C ILE A 204 -7.33 -5.32 4.48
N MET A 205 -7.06 -6.18 3.49
CA MET A 205 -7.61 -6.01 2.12
C MET A 205 -9.13 -6.10 2.09
N ILE A 206 -9.74 -7.04 2.83
CA ILE A 206 -11.21 -7.13 2.93
C ILE A 206 -11.77 -5.88 3.60
N ILE A 207 -11.18 -5.42 4.71
CA ILE A 207 -11.61 -4.19 5.38
C ILE A 207 -11.51 -3.00 4.42
N LEU A 208 -10.40 -2.88 3.69
CA LEU A 208 -10.17 -1.81 2.72
C LEU A 208 -11.21 -1.84 1.60
N SER A 209 -11.53 -3.03 1.06
CA SER A 209 -12.57 -3.20 0.04
C SER A 209 -13.95 -2.77 0.55
N VAL A 210 -14.34 -3.20 1.75
CA VAL A 210 -15.61 -2.81 2.37
C VAL A 210 -15.67 -1.30 2.63
N VAL A 211 -14.61 -0.71 3.17
CA VAL A 211 -14.53 0.73 3.43
C VAL A 211 -14.65 1.52 2.12
N VAL A 212 -13.92 1.13 1.07
CA VAL A 212 -14.00 1.78 -0.25
C VAL A 212 -15.41 1.66 -0.82
N TYR A 213 -16.02 0.47 -0.75
CA TYR A 213 -17.38 0.28 -1.25
C TYR A 213 -18.41 1.14 -0.51
N ILE A 214 -18.35 1.19 0.84
CA ILE A 214 -19.27 1.99 1.64
C ILE A 214 -19.11 3.48 1.32
N LEU A 215 -17.88 3.99 1.34
CA LEU A 215 -17.60 5.41 1.08
C LEU A 215 -18.06 5.81 -0.32
N GLU A 216 -17.92 4.94 -1.30
CA GLU A 216 -18.43 5.19 -2.65
C GLU A 216 -19.96 5.10 -2.74
N SER A 217 -20.57 4.15 -2.05
CA SER A 217 -22.03 3.99 -2.05
C SER A 217 -22.74 5.18 -1.39
N ASP A 218 -22.16 5.77 -0.35
CA ASP A 218 -22.70 6.97 0.30
C ASP A 218 -22.63 8.20 -0.61
N HIS A 219 -21.59 8.31 -1.45
CA HIS A 219 -21.49 9.39 -2.43
C HIS A 219 -22.53 9.27 -3.58
N ASN A 220 -23.02 8.07 -3.89
CA ASN A 220 -24.05 7.85 -4.93
C ASN A 220 -25.49 8.12 -4.47
N HIS A 221 -25.73 8.34 -3.17
CA HIS A 221 -27.07 8.65 -2.61
C HIS A 221 -27.23 10.11 -2.16
N GLY A 222 -26.25 10.98 -2.46
CA GLY A 222 -26.20 12.36 -2.00
C GLY A 222 -26.47 13.45 -3.05
N PHE A 223 -27.05 13.11 -4.20
CA PHE A 223 -27.49 14.06 -5.23
C PHE A 223 -29.01 13.99 -5.44
#